data_AF-G7WJE2-F1
#
_entry.id   AF-G7WJE2-F1
#
_cell.length_a   1.000
_cell.length_b   1.000
_cell.length_c   1.000
_cell.angle_alpha   90.00
_cell.angle_beta   90.00
_cell.angle_gamma   90.00
#
_symmetry.space_group_name_H-M   'P 1'
#
loop_
_entity.id
_entity.type
_entity.pdbx_description
1 polymer ?
#
loop_
_entity_poly.entity_id
_entity_poly.type
_entity_poly.pdbx_seq_one_letter_code
_entity_poly.pdbx_strand_id
1 'polypeptide(L)' 'MLFTSIEIVTSYGIGGKEHSFVKKVDKVKIGEYCINNCSLDFTSYIYEDINGLLGLDMLLNAGFIIDLEKLNMYLQN' A
#
# COMPACT_ATOMS: atom_id res chain seq x y z
N MET A 1 1.48 -20.33 -23.22
CA MET A 1 2.11 -19.91 -21.95
C MET A 1 2.29 -18.40 -22.01
N LEU A 2 1.41 -17.63 -21.36
CA LEU A 2 1.55 -16.17 -21.31
C LEU A 2 2.56 -15.84 -20.22
N PHE A 3 3.78 -15.45 -20.61
CA PHE A 3 4.73 -14.86 -19.67
C PHE A 3 4.27 -13.43 -19.40
N THR A 4 3.45 -13.22 -18.37
CA THR A 4 3.25 -11.89 -17.81
C THR A 4 4.54 -11.47 -17.12
N SER A 5 5.18 -10.41 -17.60
CA SER A 5 6.34 -9.80 -16.95
C SER A 5 6.00 -9.49 -15.49
N ILE A 6 6.81 -9.98 -14.56
CA ILE A 6 6.70 -9.64 -13.14
C ILE A 6 7.62 -8.45 -12.92
N GLU A 7 7.04 -7.32 -12.51
CA GLU A 7 7.80 -6.16 -12.07
C GLU A 7 8.23 -6.37 -10.61
N ILE A 8 9.51 -6.14 -10.34
CA ILE A 8 10.10 -6.20 -9.01
C ILE A 8 10.55 -4.80 -8.67
N VAL A 9 10.05 -4.26 -7.56
CA VAL A 9 10.48 -2.97 -7.02
C VAL A 9 11.39 -3.19 -5.83
N THR A 10 12.30 -2.24 -5.62
CA THR A 10 13.20 -2.21 -4.49
C THR A 10 12.87 -1.02 -3.62
N SER A 11 12.61 -1.28 -2.34
CA SER A 11 12.35 -0.25 -1.33
C SER A 11 13.49 -0.17 -0.33
N TYR A 12 13.68 1.01 0.27
CA TYR A 12 14.73 1.27 1.25
C TYR A 12 14.13 1.90 2.49
N GLY A 13 14.55 1.45 3.67
CA GLY A 13 14.07 1.96 4.94
C GLY A 13 14.96 1.57 6.12
N ILE A 14 14.43 1.74 7.32
CA ILE A 14 15.04 1.15 8.53
C ILE A 14 15.07 -0.37 8.32
N GLY A 15 16.21 -1.03 8.57
CA GLY A 15 16.39 -2.46 8.28
C GLY A 15 17.02 -2.77 6.91
N GLY A 16 17.15 -1.78 6.01
CA GLY A 16 17.90 -1.91 4.78
C GLY A 16 17.02 -1.94 3.52
N LYS A 17 17.30 -2.90 2.63
CA LYS A 17 16.72 -3.00 1.29
C LYS A 17 15.76 -4.18 1.23
N GLU A 18 14.55 -3.93 0.73
CA GLU A 18 13.52 -4.95 0.52
C GLU A 18 13.07 -5.04 -0.93
N HIS A 19 12.57 -6.22 -1.30
CA HIS A 19 12.09 -6.53 -2.64
C HIS A 19 10.60 -6.89 -2.62
N SER A 20 9.84 -6.27 -3.50
CA SER A 20 8.40 -6.52 -3.63
C SER A 20 8.02 -6.83 -5.08
N PHE A 21 6.99 -7.66 -5.24
CA PHE A 21 6.37 -7.92 -6.54
C PHE A 21 5.22 -6.96 -6.76
N VAL A 22 5.22 -6.27 -7.90
CA VAL A 22 4.10 -5.41 -8.28
C VAL A 22 3.00 -6.25 -8.90
N LYS A 23 1.77 -6.11 -8.40
CA LYS A 23 0.57 -6.73 -8.97
C LYS A 23 -0.49 -5.67 -9.23
N LYS A 24 -1.14 -5.77 -10.38
CA LYS A 24 -2.40 -5.05 -10.62
C LYS A 24 -3.51 -5.76 -9.87
N VAL A 25 -4.26 -5.01 -9.09
CA VAL A 25 -5.46 -5.48 -8.40
C VAL A 25 -6.67 -4.71 -8.92
N ASP A 26 -7.81 -5.40 -9.00
CA ASP A 26 -9.02 -4.80 -9.54
C ASP A 26 -9.54 -3.68 -8.65
N LYS A 27 -9.37 -3.82 -7.33
CA LYS A 27 -9.90 -2.87 -6.36
C LYS A 27 -9.18 -2.92 -5.01
N VAL A 28 -8.97 -1.75 -4.43
CA VAL A 28 -8.63 -1.58 -3.01
C VAL A 28 -9.70 -0.71 -2.36
N LYS A 29 -10.17 -1.12 -1.17
CA LYS A 29 -11.12 -0.38 -0.35
C LYS A 29 -10.50 -0.06 1.01
N ILE A 30 -10.51 1.21 1.39
CA ILE A 30 -10.04 1.71 2.69
C ILE A 30 -11.19 2.52 3.30
N GLY A 31 -11.90 1.94 4.28
CA GLY A 31 -13.14 2.54 4.78
C GLY A 31 -14.13 2.76 3.63
N GLU A 32 -14.61 3.99 3.44
CA GLU A 32 -15.52 4.37 2.34
C GLU A 32 -14.78 4.65 1.01
N TYR A 33 -13.45 4.85 1.04
CA TYR A 33 -12.66 5.16 -0.15
C TYR A 33 -12.37 3.91 -0.98
N CYS A 34 -12.45 4.05 -2.31
CA CYS A 34 -12.18 2.97 -3.26
C CYS A 34 -11.29 3.46 -4.41
N ILE A 35 -10.28 2.67 -4.72
CA ILE A 35 -9.49 2.79 -5.95
C ILE A 35 -9.70 1.52 -6.77
N ASN A 36 -9.91 1.68 -8.07
CA ASN A 36 -10.01 0.57 -9.01
C ASN A 36 -8.74 0.51 -9.88
N ASN A 37 -8.37 -0.70 -10.32
CA ASN A 37 -7.26 -0.96 -11.24
C ASN A 37 -5.92 -0.35 -10.80
N CYS A 38 -5.54 -0.50 -9.53
CA CYS A 38 -4.28 0.02 -9.01
C CYS A 38 -3.18 -1.05 -8.95
N SER A 39 -1.93 -0.61 -8.94
CA SER A 39 -0.77 -1.44 -8.66
C SER A 39 -0.51 -1.48 -7.15
N LEU A 40 -0.19 -2.65 -6.62
CA LEU A 40 0.23 -2.85 -5.23
C LEU A 40 1.51 -3.67 -5.16
N ASP A 41 2.31 -3.36 -4.16
CA ASP A 41 3.56 -4.05 -3.84
C ASP A 41 3.29 -5.18 -2.84
N PHE A 42 3.55 -6.42 -3.26
CA PHE A 42 3.45 -7.59 -2.41
C PHE A 42 4.85 -8.05 -1.99
N THR A 43 5.11 -8.02 -0.68
CA THR A 43 6.33 -8.52 -0.06
C THR A 43 6.02 -9.69 0.88
N SER A 44 6.99 -10.60 1.04
CA SER A 44 6.87 -11.80 1.87
C SER A 44 7.12 -11.55 3.35
N TYR A 45 7.78 -10.45 3.72
CA TYR A 45 8.15 -10.16 5.10
C TYR A 45 8.39 -8.66 5.27
N ILE A 46 7.66 -7.99 6.15
CA ILE A 46 7.90 -6.58 6.49
C ILE A 46 8.50 -6.54 7.89
N TYR A 47 7.73 -6.96 8.91
CA TYR A 47 8.13 -7.17 10.31
C TYR A 47 7.08 -8.07 11.01
N GLU A 48 7.41 -8.69 12.15
CA GLU A 48 6.50 -9.62 12.88
C GLU A 48 5.14 -8.99 13.22
N ASP A 49 5.10 -7.69 13.49
CA ASP A 49 3.89 -6.98 13.94
C ASP A 49 3.25 -6.06 12.88
N ILE A 50 3.69 -6.13 11.62
CA ILE A 50 3.17 -5.28 10.52
C ILE A 50 2.39 -6.11 9.51
N ASN A 51 1.07 -5.91 9.48
CA ASN A 51 0.15 -6.59 8.56
C ASN A 51 0.15 -6.01 7.14
N GLY A 52 0.79 -4.86 6.94
CA GLY A 52 0.86 -4.15 5.67
C GLY A 52 1.22 -2.69 5.86
N LEU A 53 1.70 -2.05 4.79
CA LEU A 53 1.99 -0.62 4.76
C LEU A 53 0.96 0.09 3.90
N LEU A 54 0.34 1.13 4.46
CA LEU A 54 -0.53 2.02 3.70
C LEU A 54 0.30 3.19 3.18
N GLY A 55 0.45 3.26 1.85
CA GLY A 55 1.27 4.27 1.18
C GLY A 55 0.70 5.69 1.31
N LEU A 56 1.60 6.67 1.35
CA LEU A 56 1.23 8.09 1.38
C LEU A 56 0.49 8.54 0.11
N ASP A 57 0.78 7.92 -1.02
CA ASP A 57 0.07 8.15 -2.28
C ASP A 57 -1.42 7.85 -2.16
N MET A 58 -1.79 6.72 -1.56
CA MET A 58 -3.18 6.36 -1.29
C MET A 58 -3.82 7.32 -0.28
N LEU A 59 -3.06 7.70 0.76
CA LEU A 59 -3.52 8.62 1.79
C LEU A 59 -3.83 10.01 1.24
N LEU A 60 -2.94 10.53 0.40
CA LEU A 60 -3.08 11.82 -0.27
C LEU A 60 -4.19 11.80 -1.31
N ASN A 61 -4.30 10.75 -2.13
CA ASN A 61 -5.35 10.62 -3.14
C ASN A 61 -6.77 10.57 -2.54
N ALA A 62 -6.90 10.02 -1.34
CA ALA A 62 -8.16 9.97 -0.61
C ALA A 62 -8.46 11.22 0.21
N GLY A 63 -7.46 12.10 0.43
CA GLY A 63 -7.60 13.25 1.32
C GLY A 63 -7.84 12.84 2.77
N PHE A 64 -7.16 11.78 3.26
CA PHE A 64 -7.32 11.36 4.65
C PHE A 64 -6.75 12.40 5.63
N ILE A 65 -7.52 12.70 6.66
CA ILE A 65 -7.06 13.37 7.87
C ILE A 65 -6.58 12.28 8.84
N ILE A 66 -5.31 12.34 9.24
CA ILE A 66 -4.71 11.42 10.21
C ILE A 66 -4.73 12.06 11.60
N ASP A 67 -5.47 11.46 12.52
CA ASP A 67 -5.53 11.83 13.93
C ASP A 67 -4.60 10.90 14.71
N LEU A 68 -3.39 11.40 14.98
CA LEU A 68 -2.33 10.65 15.66
C LEU A 68 -2.60 10.47 17.16
N GLU A 69 -3.41 11.33 17.77
CA GLU A 69 -3.77 11.20 19.19
C GLU A 69 -4.67 9.99 19.40
N LYS A 70 -5.66 9.81 18.52
CA LYS A 70 -6.60 8.69 18.59
C LYS A 70 -6.19 7.48 17.74
N LEU A 71 -5.11 7.61 16.96
CA LEU A 71 -4.66 6.65 15.97
C LEU A 71 -5.78 6.29 14.97
N ASN A 72 -6.48 7.31 14.45
CA ASN A 72 -7.59 7.17 13.51
C ASN A 72 -7.33 7.91 12.20
N MET A 73 -8.08 7.54 11.15
CA MET A 73 -8.10 8.25 9.87
C MET A 73 -9.54 8.56 9.46
N TYR A 74 -9.77 9.76 8.94
CA TYR A 74 -11.07 10.22 8.47
C TYR A 74 -10.96 10.75 7.04
N LEU A 75 -12.01 10.55 6.22
CA LEU A 75 -12.08 11.21 4.93
C LEU A 75 -12.46 12.67 5.13
N GLN A 76 -11.80 13.56 4.38
CA GLN A 76 -12.19 14.95 4.28
C GLN A 76 -13.48 15.03 3.44
N ASN A 77 -14.63 15.09 4.13
CA ASN A 77 -15.93 15.35 3.50
C ASN A 77 -16.01 16.78 2.94
#